data_AF-A0A8B8DNU6-F1
#
_entry.id   AF-A0A8B8DNU6-F1
#
_cell.length_a   1.000
_cell.length_b   1.000
_cell.length_c   1.000
_cell.angle_alpha   90.00
_cell.angle_beta   90.00
_cell.angle_gamma   90.00
#
_symmetry.space_group_name_H-M   'P 1'
#
loop_
_entity.id
_entity.type
_entity.pdbx_description
1 polymer ?
#
loop_
_entity_poly.entity_id
_entity_poly.type
_entity_poly.pdbx_seq_one_letter_code
_entity_poly.pdbx_strand_id
1 'polypeptide(L)'
;MCEFDVDTKTETGKIVRYNIKRDLEQTILDDDTGHYMFCCPHYLTENTNRDVVVSDNHAVVVANYRGKHRFSYKGPSSESGIEPRGICTDVLSRILVCDLITHSIQIIDKDGQFLSCLEHPKIYRPYCLCYDLNTHLLWVGSLHSNKVVVYRYITRQLDLKDSTKTCYKDYYFEVPAFPRESEIGFTGSSEEDEWEADLDHWKREEERLKKKKPLNKKEKTQHEYNTFKKTKKKMNKGRLKYIDNMDD
;
A
#
# COMPACT_ATOMS: atom_id res chain seq x y z
N MET A 1 10.18 6.90 -13.95
CA MET A 1 11.59 7.28 -14.24
C MET A 1 11.67 8.77 -14.08
N CYS A 2 12.67 9.26 -13.38
CA CYS A 2 12.82 10.68 -13.08
C CYS A 2 14.08 11.22 -13.76
N GLU A 3 14.04 12.48 -14.17
CA GLU A 3 15.16 13.19 -14.79
C GLU A 3 15.38 14.51 -14.04
N PHE A 4 16.59 14.74 -13.56
CA PHE A 4 16.94 15.95 -12.83
C PHE A 4 17.43 17.03 -13.81
N ASP A 5 16.68 18.12 -13.90
CA ASP A 5 17.08 19.31 -14.63
C ASP A 5 17.96 20.19 -13.75
N VAL A 6 19.22 20.37 -14.17
CA VAL A 6 20.25 21.12 -13.43
C VAL A 6 19.97 22.63 -13.43
N ASP A 7 19.33 23.15 -14.47
CA ASP A 7 19.08 24.58 -14.65
C ASP A 7 17.87 25.03 -13.81
N THR A 8 16.81 24.22 -13.80
CA THR A 8 15.61 24.50 -13.00
C THR A 8 15.67 23.91 -11.59
N LYS A 9 16.63 23.01 -11.32
CA LYS A 9 16.70 22.17 -10.10
C LYS A 9 15.41 21.38 -9.85
N THR A 10 14.69 21.03 -10.90
CA THR A 10 13.47 20.23 -10.81
C THR A 10 13.75 18.81 -11.25
N GLU A 11 13.26 17.83 -10.50
CA GLU A 11 13.27 16.45 -10.92
C GLU A 11 11.92 16.15 -11.56
N THR A 12 11.89 16.00 -12.87
CA THR A 12 10.67 15.73 -13.62
C THR A 12 10.44 14.24 -13.74
N GLY A 13 9.19 13.83 -13.65
CA GLY A 13 8.80 12.41 -13.67
C GLY A 13 8.11 12.03 -14.97
N LYS A 14 8.34 10.80 -15.43
CA LYS A 14 7.50 10.16 -16.45
C LYS A 14 6.94 8.83 -15.98
N ILE A 15 5.71 8.57 -16.40
CA ILE A 15 5.02 7.31 -16.17
C ILE A 15 4.90 6.56 -17.48
N VAL A 16 5.18 5.26 -17.41
CA VAL A 16 5.19 4.37 -18.56
C VAL A 16 4.35 3.15 -18.25
N ARG A 17 3.39 2.83 -19.12
CA ARG A 17 2.55 1.64 -19.04
C ARG A 17 3.04 0.62 -20.05
N TYR A 18 3.26 -0.59 -19.58
CA TYR A 18 3.64 -1.74 -20.40
C TYR A 18 2.51 -2.76 -20.40
N ASN A 19 2.31 -3.43 -21.53
CA ASN A 19 1.38 -4.55 -21.60
C ASN A 19 1.99 -5.80 -20.93
N ILE A 20 1.22 -6.89 -20.83
CA ILE A 20 1.67 -8.17 -20.24
C ILE A 20 2.85 -8.81 -20.99
N LYS A 21 3.04 -8.47 -22.28
CA LYS A 21 4.16 -8.92 -23.11
C LYS A 21 5.40 -8.03 -22.96
N ARG A 22 5.34 -7.00 -22.12
CA ARG A 22 6.38 -5.98 -21.89
C ARG A 22 6.58 -5.00 -23.06
N ASP A 23 5.62 -4.90 -23.97
CA ASP A 23 5.64 -3.84 -24.98
C ASP A 23 5.15 -2.54 -24.35
N LEU A 24 5.75 -1.42 -24.78
CA LEU A 24 5.34 -0.08 -24.40
C LEU A 24 3.93 0.20 -24.95
N GLU A 25 2.97 0.48 -24.06
CA GLU A 25 1.59 0.80 -24.42
C GLU A 25 1.33 2.31 -24.37
N GLN A 26 1.90 2.99 -23.37
CA GLN A 26 1.61 4.40 -23.13
C GLN A 26 2.75 5.07 -22.35
N THR A 27 2.97 6.34 -22.65
CA THR A 27 3.86 7.23 -21.90
C THR A 27 3.07 8.48 -21.49
N ILE A 28 3.19 8.88 -20.22
CA ILE A 28 2.56 10.07 -19.63
C ILE A 28 3.69 10.96 -19.13
N LEU A 29 3.77 12.17 -19.67
CA LEU A 29 4.86 13.13 -19.47
C LEU A 29 4.29 14.52 -19.18
N ASP A 30 3.56 15.05 -20.15
CA ASP A 30 3.13 16.44 -20.18
C ASP A 30 1.62 16.56 -19.96
N ASP A 31 1.21 17.69 -19.41
CA ASP A 31 -0.19 18.10 -19.37
C ASP A 31 -0.67 18.61 -20.75
N ASP A 32 -1.97 18.94 -20.83
CA ASP A 32 -2.57 19.44 -22.08
C ASP A 32 -2.00 20.82 -22.51
N THR A 33 -1.18 21.47 -21.68
CA THR A 33 -0.50 22.74 -21.97
C THR A 33 0.98 22.58 -22.33
N GLY A 34 1.49 21.35 -22.33
CA GLY A 34 2.89 21.03 -22.66
C GLY A 34 3.86 21.23 -21.49
N HIS A 35 3.37 21.38 -20.25
CA HIS A 35 4.21 21.40 -19.05
C HIS A 35 4.34 20.00 -18.46
N TYR A 36 5.47 19.71 -17.83
CA TYR A 36 5.66 18.45 -17.12
C TYR A 36 4.57 18.22 -16.08
N MET A 37 3.93 17.05 -16.16
CA MET A 37 2.82 16.69 -15.28
C MET A 37 3.27 16.30 -13.87
N PHE A 38 4.51 15.81 -13.71
CA PHE A 38 5.03 15.27 -12.46
C PHE A 38 6.38 15.90 -12.09
N CYS A 39 6.50 16.28 -10.82
CA CYS A 39 7.70 16.84 -10.19
C CYS A 39 8.05 16.04 -8.92
N CYS A 40 9.00 15.12 -9.08
CA CYS A 40 9.41 14.11 -8.11
C CYS A 40 8.29 13.11 -7.72
N PRO A 41 7.79 12.27 -8.64
CA PRO A 41 6.79 11.26 -8.28
C PRO A 41 7.39 10.20 -7.34
N HIS A 42 6.69 9.91 -6.25
CA HIS A 42 7.13 8.96 -5.21
C HIS A 42 6.44 7.60 -5.30
N TYR A 43 5.11 7.59 -5.35
CA TYR A 43 4.26 6.40 -5.40
C TYR A 43 3.22 6.57 -6.51
N LEU A 44 2.78 5.46 -7.07
CA LEU A 44 1.71 5.42 -8.06
C LEU A 44 0.75 4.28 -7.76
N THR A 45 -0.51 4.45 -8.16
CA THR A 45 -1.52 3.41 -8.14
C THR A 45 -2.52 3.65 -9.28
N GLU A 46 -3.36 2.66 -9.56
CA GLU A 46 -4.46 2.77 -10.53
C GLU A 46 -5.79 2.61 -9.78
N ASN A 47 -6.72 3.55 -9.99
CA ASN A 47 -8.05 3.47 -9.38
C ASN A 47 -8.99 2.58 -10.22
N THR A 48 -10.21 2.31 -9.72
CA THR A 48 -11.16 1.46 -10.48
C THR A 48 -11.70 2.11 -11.76
N ASN A 49 -11.46 3.42 -11.97
CA ASN A 49 -11.74 4.14 -13.21
C ASN A 49 -10.61 4.02 -14.25
N ARG A 50 -9.52 3.30 -13.94
CA ARG A 50 -8.28 3.20 -14.73
C ARG A 50 -7.46 4.50 -14.82
N ASP A 51 -7.73 5.44 -13.92
CA ASP A 51 -6.90 6.62 -13.78
C ASP A 51 -5.62 6.26 -13.05
N VAL A 52 -4.52 6.84 -13.50
CA VAL A 52 -3.22 6.79 -12.84
C VAL A 52 -3.21 7.87 -11.76
N VAL A 53 -3.02 7.45 -10.52
CA VAL A 53 -2.94 8.33 -9.35
C VAL A 53 -1.51 8.33 -8.85
N VAL A 54 -0.95 9.50 -8.64
CA VAL A 54 0.48 9.68 -8.36
C VAL A 54 0.65 10.60 -7.16
N SER A 55 1.49 10.20 -6.21
CA SER A 55 1.94 11.09 -5.14
C SER A 55 3.18 11.83 -5.63
N ASP A 56 3.06 13.12 -5.84
CA ASP A 56 4.14 13.99 -6.29
C ASP A 56 4.75 14.75 -5.10
N ASN A 57 5.71 15.64 -5.29
CA ASN A 57 6.32 16.34 -4.15
C ASN A 57 5.33 17.22 -3.35
N HIS A 58 4.34 17.81 -4.04
CA HIS A 58 3.44 18.83 -3.49
C HIS A 58 1.95 18.59 -3.75
N ALA A 59 1.62 17.48 -4.42
CA ALA A 59 0.26 17.19 -4.81
C ALA A 59 0.04 15.70 -5.03
N VAL A 60 -1.21 15.27 -4.95
CA VAL A 60 -1.65 14.05 -5.62
C VAL A 60 -2.09 14.44 -7.02
N VAL A 61 -1.38 13.96 -8.05
CA VAL A 61 -1.68 14.24 -9.46
C VAL A 61 -2.38 13.04 -10.06
N VAL A 62 -3.50 13.29 -10.75
CA VAL A 62 -4.32 12.23 -11.36
C VAL A 62 -4.40 12.43 -12.86
N ALA A 63 -4.01 11.40 -13.61
CA ALA A 63 -4.16 11.33 -15.05
C ALA A 63 -5.20 10.26 -15.40
N ASN A 64 -6.07 10.52 -16.38
CA ASN A 64 -7.05 9.54 -16.82
C ASN A 64 -6.39 8.35 -17.53
N TYR A 65 -7.19 7.34 -17.87
CA TYR A 65 -6.71 6.15 -18.57
C TYR A 65 -6.00 6.44 -19.91
N ARG A 66 -6.27 7.60 -20.54
CA ARG A 66 -5.60 8.07 -21.77
C ARG A 66 -4.34 8.89 -21.50
N GLY A 67 -3.96 9.09 -20.25
CA GLY A 67 -2.77 9.83 -19.86
C GLY A 67 -2.97 11.35 -19.86
N LYS A 68 -4.21 11.84 -19.93
CA LYS A 68 -4.48 13.28 -19.79
C LYS A 68 -4.69 13.64 -18.33
N HIS A 69 -4.15 14.78 -17.91
CA HIS A 69 -4.39 15.34 -16.59
C HIS A 69 -5.90 15.47 -16.31
N ARG A 70 -6.33 15.06 -15.10
CA ARG A 70 -7.69 15.26 -14.59
C ARG A 70 -7.71 16.36 -13.54
N PHE A 71 -6.90 16.20 -12.49
CA PHE A 71 -6.83 17.15 -11.38
C PHE A 71 -5.52 16.96 -10.59
N SER A 72 -5.20 17.97 -9.78
CA SER A 72 -4.13 17.90 -8.79
C SER A 72 -4.66 18.34 -7.43
N TYR A 73 -4.58 17.46 -6.43
CA TYR A 73 -4.98 17.77 -5.06
C TYR A 73 -3.78 18.25 -4.24
N LYS A 74 -3.88 19.46 -3.69
CA LYS A 74 -2.80 20.13 -2.93
C LYS A 74 -3.08 20.24 -1.42
N GLY A 75 -4.00 19.43 -0.91
CA GLY A 75 -4.49 19.52 0.47
C GLY A 75 -5.87 20.18 0.58
N PRO A 76 -6.51 20.12 1.77
CA PRO A 76 -7.87 20.65 1.99
C PRO A 76 -7.92 22.18 1.87
N SER A 77 -6.85 22.84 2.31
CA SER A 77 -6.58 24.26 2.11
C SER A 77 -5.32 24.40 1.29
N SER A 78 -5.39 25.13 0.17
CA SER A 78 -4.22 25.33 -0.70
C SER A 78 -3.07 26.07 -0.01
N GLU A 79 -3.32 26.77 1.10
CA GLU A 79 -2.32 27.53 1.86
C GLU A 79 -1.37 26.64 2.65
N SER A 80 -1.85 25.51 3.20
CA SER A 80 -1.03 24.61 4.03
C SER A 80 -0.23 23.61 3.19
N GLY A 81 -0.67 23.34 1.96
CA GLY A 81 -0.11 22.31 1.12
C GLY A 81 -0.32 20.89 1.66
N ILE A 82 0.38 19.94 1.05
CA ILE A 82 0.45 18.53 1.43
C ILE A 82 1.85 18.00 1.06
N GLU A 83 2.38 17.04 1.83
CA GLU A 83 3.55 16.26 1.44
C GLU A 83 3.13 14.79 1.27
N PRO A 84 2.70 14.39 0.06
CA PRO A 84 2.10 13.08 -0.13
C PRO A 84 3.18 12.00 -0.26
N ARG A 85 2.93 10.85 0.37
CA ARG A 85 3.77 9.64 0.28
C ARG A 85 2.92 8.47 -0.19
N GLY A 86 2.84 7.39 0.58
CA GLY A 86 2.07 6.22 0.24
C GLY A 86 0.65 6.57 -0.16
N ILE A 87 0.21 6.01 -1.29
CA ILE A 87 -1.14 6.15 -1.81
C ILE A 87 -1.75 4.79 -2.10
N CYS A 88 -3.06 4.71 -1.94
CA CYS A 88 -3.85 3.60 -2.44
C CYS A 88 -5.25 4.07 -2.81
N THR A 89 -6.01 3.21 -3.47
CA THR A 89 -7.39 3.48 -3.84
C THR A 89 -8.30 2.40 -3.31
N ASP A 90 -9.55 2.77 -3.04
CA ASP A 90 -10.56 1.83 -2.55
C ASP A 90 -11.57 1.43 -3.62
N VAL A 91 -12.50 0.55 -3.24
CA VAL A 91 -13.57 0.06 -4.11
C VAL A 91 -14.51 1.14 -4.66
N LEU A 92 -14.50 2.35 -4.09
CA LEU A 92 -15.31 3.50 -4.53
C LEU A 92 -14.50 4.48 -5.38
N SER A 93 -13.28 4.12 -5.79
CA SER A 93 -12.31 5.01 -6.43
C SER A 93 -11.93 6.23 -5.58
N ARG A 94 -12.11 6.17 -4.25
CA ARG A 94 -11.55 7.18 -3.36
C ARG A 94 -10.05 6.97 -3.27
N ILE A 95 -9.33 8.08 -3.16
CA ILE A 95 -7.88 8.11 -3.06
C ILE A 95 -7.53 8.33 -1.59
N LEU A 96 -6.68 7.46 -1.06
CA LEU A 96 -6.13 7.58 0.28
C LEU A 96 -4.65 7.91 0.14
N VAL A 97 -4.21 8.95 0.85
CA VAL A 97 -2.83 9.43 0.77
C VAL A 97 -2.29 9.76 2.14
N CYS A 98 -1.09 9.25 2.44
CA CYS A 98 -0.32 9.69 3.61
C CYS A 98 0.15 11.13 3.39
N ASP A 99 -0.17 12.00 4.33
CA ASP A 99 0.33 13.37 4.37
C ASP A 99 1.37 13.51 5.48
N LEU A 100 2.62 13.76 5.11
CA LEU A 100 3.71 13.93 6.07
C LEU A 100 3.69 15.27 6.79
N ILE A 101 2.97 16.28 6.30
CA ILE A 101 2.85 17.57 7.00
C ILE A 101 1.90 17.42 8.18
N THR A 102 0.69 16.91 7.93
CA THR A 102 -0.33 16.73 8.98
C THR A 102 -0.20 15.41 9.75
N HIS A 103 0.69 14.50 9.31
CA HIS A 103 0.86 13.17 9.87
C HIS A 103 -0.44 12.33 9.85
N SER A 104 -1.27 12.54 8.86
CA SER A 104 -2.58 11.91 8.71
C SER A 104 -2.68 11.14 7.40
N ILE A 105 -3.78 10.38 7.24
CA ILE A 105 -4.17 9.83 5.94
C ILE A 105 -5.34 10.65 5.43
N GLN A 106 -5.14 11.40 4.35
CA GLN A 106 -6.21 12.16 3.71
C GLN A 106 -7.02 11.21 2.81
N ILE A 107 -8.35 11.33 2.86
CA ILE A 107 -9.29 10.61 2.01
C ILE A 107 -9.94 11.64 1.08
N ILE A 108 -9.77 11.41 -0.22
CA ILE A 108 -10.24 12.28 -1.30
C ILE A 108 -11.15 11.45 -2.19
N ASP A 109 -12.21 12.04 -2.72
CA ASP A 109 -13.06 11.35 -3.69
C ASP A 109 -12.39 11.18 -5.06
N LYS A 110 -13.11 10.50 -5.97
CA LYS A 110 -12.65 10.20 -7.34
C LYS A 110 -12.46 11.44 -8.24
N ASP A 111 -12.96 12.60 -7.80
CA ASP A 111 -12.96 13.86 -8.54
C ASP A 111 -12.06 14.91 -7.86
N GLY A 112 -11.35 14.54 -6.79
CA GLY A 112 -10.35 15.37 -6.14
C GLY A 112 -10.85 16.16 -4.94
N GLN A 113 -12.08 15.94 -4.49
CA GLN A 113 -12.65 16.64 -3.34
C GLN A 113 -12.26 15.97 -2.03
N PHE A 114 -11.82 16.77 -1.07
CA PHE A 114 -11.52 16.29 0.27
C PHE A 114 -12.78 15.75 0.95
N LEU A 115 -12.69 14.54 1.52
CA LEU A 115 -13.79 13.92 2.26
C LEU A 115 -13.55 13.93 3.77
N SER A 116 -12.39 13.44 4.20
CA SER A 116 -12.03 13.33 5.63
C SER A 116 -10.55 12.97 5.78
N CYS A 117 -10.02 13.09 6.99
CA CYS A 117 -8.71 12.54 7.35
C CYS A 117 -8.85 11.41 8.39
N LEU A 118 -7.95 10.44 8.35
CA LEU A 118 -7.72 9.49 9.43
C LEU A 118 -6.50 9.93 10.21
N GLU A 119 -6.74 10.36 11.44
CA GLU A 119 -5.71 10.66 12.42
C GLU A 119 -5.74 9.60 13.50
N HIS A 120 -4.59 9.05 13.86
CA HIS A 120 -4.52 8.06 14.93
C HIS A 120 -3.36 8.35 15.87
N PRO A 121 -3.59 8.41 17.20
CA PRO A 121 -2.57 8.82 18.17
C PRO A 121 -1.29 7.98 18.15
N LYS A 122 -1.39 6.72 17.70
CA LYS A 122 -0.26 5.77 17.67
C LYS A 122 0.40 5.63 16.31
N ILE A 123 -0.14 6.27 15.26
CA ILE A 123 0.53 6.29 13.96
C ILE A 123 1.32 7.56 13.87
N TYR A 124 2.60 7.45 14.21
CA TYR A 124 3.51 8.55 13.99
C TYR A 124 4.01 8.50 12.56
N ARG A 125 3.67 9.52 11.76
CA ARG A 125 4.14 9.69 10.38
C ARG A 125 3.79 8.48 9.48
N PRO A 126 2.51 8.33 9.07
CA PRO A 126 2.12 7.31 8.11
C PRO A 126 2.91 7.50 6.81
N TYR A 127 3.36 6.40 6.19
CA TYR A 127 4.30 6.47 5.07
C TYR A 127 3.90 5.59 3.89
N CYS A 128 3.41 4.38 4.12
CA CYS A 128 2.94 3.48 3.06
C CYS A 128 1.52 2.98 3.34
N LEU A 129 0.75 2.76 2.28
CA LEU A 129 -0.63 2.30 2.34
C LEU A 129 -0.84 1.11 1.42
N CYS A 130 -1.71 0.19 1.84
CA CYS A 130 -2.23 -0.87 0.98
C CYS A 130 -3.69 -1.14 1.33
N TYR A 131 -4.57 -1.11 0.34
CA TYR A 131 -5.98 -1.43 0.52
C TYR A 131 -6.28 -2.82 -0.04
N ASP A 132 -6.86 -3.69 0.79
CA ASP A 132 -7.30 -5.02 0.36
C ASP A 132 -8.77 -4.99 -0.07
N LEU A 133 -8.99 -5.14 -1.38
CA LEU A 133 -10.32 -5.18 -2.00
C LEU A 133 -11.22 -6.31 -1.46
N ASN A 134 -10.65 -7.42 -0.98
CA ASN A 134 -11.41 -8.58 -0.53
C ASN A 134 -11.90 -8.42 0.91
N THR A 135 -11.04 -7.92 1.79
CA THR A 135 -11.34 -7.79 3.22
C THR A 135 -11.83 -6.39 3.61
N HIS A 136 -11.68 -5.42 2.70
CA HIS A 136 -11.90 -3.98 2.91
C HIS A 136 -11.06 -3.42 4.08
N LEU A 137 -9.85 -3.95 4.24
CA LEU A 137 -8.89 -3.50 5.24
C LEU A 137 -7.85 -2.60 4.60
N LEU A 138 -7.54 -1.50 5.27
CA LEU A 138 -6.47 -0.59 4.93
C LEU A 138 -5.28 -0.87 5.84
N TRP A 139 -4.15 -1.22 5.26
CA TRP A 139 -2.89 -1.43 5.94
C TRP A 139 -2.06 -0.17 5.86
N VAL A 140 -1.52 0.27 7.00
CA VAL A 140 -0.77 1.52 7.14
C VAL A 140 0.56 1.20 7.79
N GLY A 141 1.64 1.44 7.06
CA GLY A 141 2.98 1.44 7.61
C GLY A 141 3.38 2.85 8.02
N SER A 142 4.15 2.95 9.10
CA SER A 142 4.66 4.21 9.63
C SER A 142 6.19 4.24 9.51
N LEU A 143 6.75 5.42 9.23
CA LEU A 143 8.19 5.57 9.02
C LEU A 143 9.01 5.43 10.31
N HIS A 144 8.44 5.81 11.45
CA HIS A 144 9.17 5.84 12.74
C HIS A 144 8.65 4.82 13.74
N SER A 145 7.51 4.18 13.45
CA SER A 145 7.09 3.04 14.23
C SER A 145 7.41 1.78 13.44
N ASN A 146 8.07 0.83 14.11
CA ASN A 146 8.28 -0.52 13.59
C ASN A 146 6.96 -1.32 13.63
N LYS A 147 5.84 -0.69 13.24
CA LYS A 147 4.49 -1.20 13.38
C LYS A 147 3.74 -1.00 12.07
N VAL A 148 2.93 -2.00 11.75
CA VAL A 148 1.87 -1.89 10.75
C VAL A 148 0.55 -1.87 11.47
N VAL A 149 -0.32 -0.97 11.07
CA VAL A 149 -1.65 -0.78 11.64
C VAL A 149 -2.69 -1.07 10.56
N VAL A 150 -3.77 -1.75 10.95
CA VAL A 150 -4.82 -2.18 10.02
C VAL A 150 -6.13 -1.50 10.38
N TYR A 151 -6.74 -0.79 9.44
CA TYR A 151 -8.00 -0.07 9.59
C TYR A 151 -9.10 -0.81 8.86
N ARG A 152 -10.30 -0.82 9.45
CA ARG A 152 -11.55 -1.02 8.71
C ARG A 152 -12.28 0.32 8.65
N TYR A 153 -11.98 1.12 7.64
CA TYR A 153 -12.62 2.44 7.51
C TYR A 153 -13.90 2.39 6.66
N ILE A 154 -14.02 1.45 5.72
CA ILE A 154 -15.28 1.19 5.01
C ILE A 154 -16.12 0.20 5.81
N THR A 155 -17.37 0.56 6.13
CA THR A 155 -18.34 -0.39 6.67
C THR A 155 -19.60 -0.41 5.81
N ARG A 156 -19.98 -1.61 5.33
CA ARG A 156 -21.08 -1.80 4.36
C ARG A 156 -22.46 -1.26 4.77
N GLN A 157 -22.65 -0.89 6.04
CA GLN A 157 -23.90 -0.32 6.55
C GLN A 157 -23.90 1.20 6.68
N LEU A 158 -22.74 1.87 6.74
CA LEU A 158 -22.64 3.31 6.96
C LEU A 158 -22.53 4.10 5.65
N ASP A 159 -21.90 3.55 4.61
CA ASP A 159 -21.67 4.25 3.34
C ASP A 159 -22.88 4.26 2.37
N LEU A 160 -24.02 3.68 2.77
CA LEU A 160 -25.29 3.75 2.00
C LEU A 160 -26.20 4.90 2.45
N LYS A 161 -25.84 5.61 3.52
CA LYS A 161 -26.59 6.77 4.01
C LYS A 161 -25.62 7.93 4.15
N ASP A 162 -25.66 8.85 3.19
CA ASP A 162 -25.13 10.22 3.33
C ASP A 162 -25.53 10.77 4.71
N SER A 163 -24.63 10.69 5.68
CA SER A 163 -24.81 11.34 6.97
C SER A 163 -23.46 11.54 7.63
N THR A 164 -23.22 12.80 7.96
CA THR A 164 -21.96 13.47 8.24
C THR A 164 -21.33 13.14 9.59
N LYS A 165 -21.41 11.89 10.05
CA LYS A 165 -20.73 11.42 11.28
C LYS A 165 -20.32 9.95 11.16
N THR A 166 -19.26 9.68 10.41
CA THR A 166 -18.67 8.34 10.38
C THR A 166 -17.67 8.22 11.53
N CYS A 167 -18.14 7.74 12.68
CA CYS A 167 -17.27 7.26 13.74
C CYS A 167 -16.73 5.90 13.31
N TYR A 168 -15.51 5.88 12.76
CA TYR A 168 -14.84 4.67 12.33
C TYR A 168 -14.61 3.76 13.55
N LYS A 169 -15.11 2.53 13.50
CA LYS A 169 -14.82 1.54 14.55
C LYS A 169 -13.44 0.96 14.31
N ASP A 170 -12.52 1.46 15.12
CA ASP A 170 -11.14 1.07 15.24
C ASP A 170 -11.00 -0.41 15.62
N TYR A 171 -10.54 -1.24 14.69
CA TYR A 171 -10.02 -2.57 14.99
C TYR A 171 -8.59 -2.66 14.49
N TYR A 172 -7.65 -2.29 15.35
CA TYR A 172 -6.23 -2.37 15.05
C TYR A 172 -5.64 -3.67 15.57
N PHE A 173 -4.78 -4.28 14.76
CA PHE A 173 -3.86 -5.30 15.20
C PHE A 173 -2.45 -4.79 14.93
N GLU A 174 -1.66 -4.63 15.99
CA GLU A 174 -0.23 -4.34 15.84
C GLU A 174 0.46 -5.62 15.38
N VAL A 175 1.04 -5.59 14.18
CA VAL A 175 1.92 -6.66 13.73
C VAL A 175 3.33 -6.32 14.24
N PRO A 176 4.00 -7.21 15.01
CA PRO A 176 5.39 -6.99 15.39
C PRO A 176 6.25 -6.87 14.13
N ALA A 177 7.18 -5.91 14.11
CA ALA A 177 8.12 -5.76 13.01
C ALA A 177 8.90 -7.03 12.71
N PHE A 178 9.25 -7.19 11.43
CA PHE A 178 10.33 -8.05 11.01
C PHE A 178 11.64 -7.56 11.66
N PRO A 179 12.55 -8.45 12.11
CA PRO A 179 13.83 -8.02 12.69
C PRO A 179 14.61 -7.18 11.68
N ARG A 180 15.43 -6.25 12.18
CA ARG A 180 16.34 -5.49 11.30
C ARG A 180 17.36 -6.44 10.66
N GLU A 181 17.82 -6.14 9.44
CA GLU A 181 18.91 -6.90 8.81
C GLU A 181 20.14 -7.03 9.71
N SER A 182 20.45 -6.00 10.51
CA SER A 182 21.56 -6.04 11.48
C SER A 182 21.37 -7.03 12.64
N GLU A 183 20.15 -7.51 12.87
CA GLU A 183 19.81 -8.52 13.89
C GLU A 183 19.73 -9.93 13.29
N ILE A 184 19.83 -10.04 11.96
CA ILE A 184 19.82 -11.29 11.19
C ILE A 184 21.24 -11.41 10.62
N GLY A 185 22.13 -12.13 11.31
CA GLY A 185 23.50 -12.31 10.85
C GLY A 185 23.56 -12.96 9.47
N PHE A 186 23.64 -12.16 8.40
CA PHE A 186 23.77 -12.65 7.04
C PHE A 186 25.22 -13.06 6.78
N THR A 187 25.51 -14.35 6.92
CA THR A 187 26.66 -14.98 6.24
C THR A 187 26.17 -15.51 4.92
N GLY A 188 26.64 -14.92 3.82
CA GLY A 188 26.19 -15.23 2.48
C GLY A 188 26.40 -16.68 2.05
N SER A 189 25.61 -17.07 1.04
CA SER A 189 25.61 -18.32 0.27
C SER A 189 24.87 -19.53 0.88
N SER A 190 23.55 -19.60 0.63
CA SER A 190 22.77 -20.83 0.36
C SER A 190 21.24 -20.60 0.29
N GLU A 191 20.75 -19.38 0.52
CA GLU A 191 19.31 -19.12 0.69
C GLU A 191 18.45 -19.12 -0.59
N GLU A 192 19.04 -19.03 -1.79
CA GLU A 192 18.25 -19.06 -3.04
C GLU A 192 17.55 -20.41 -3.26
N ASP A 193 18.19 -21.52 -2.86
CA ASP A 193 17.64 -22.87 -3.02
C ASP A 193 16.52 -23.18 -2.02
N GLU A 194 16.60 -22.63 -0.80
CA GLU A 194 15.55 -22.81 0.23
C GLU A 194 14.30 -21.97 -0.06
N TRP A 195 14.48 -20.75 -0.57
CA TRP A 195 13.35 -19.90 -0.98
C TRP A 195 12.58 -20.48 -2.17
N GLU A 196 13.27 -21.01 -3.18
CA GLU A 196 12.63 -21.66 -4.33
C GLU A 196 11.89 -22.95 -3.91
N ALA A 197 12.45 -23.72 -2.97
CA ALA A 197 11.79 -24.90 -2.43
C ALA A 197 10.51 -24.56 -1.64
N ASP A 198 10.53 -23.48 -0.86
CA ASP A 198 9.34 -23.00 -0.12
C ASP A 198 8.29 -22.40 -1.08
N LEU A 199 8.70 -21.67 -2.11
CA LEU A 199 7.83 -21.17 -3.18
C LEU A 199 7.15 -22.31 -3.94
N ASP A 200 7.88 -23.36 -4.30
CA ASP A 200 7.33 -24.52 -5.01
C ASP A 200 6.40 -25.35 -4.12
N HIS A 201 6.72 -25.49 -2.82
CA HIS A 201 5.83 -26.08 -1.84
C HIS A 201 4.50 -25.30 -1.72
N TRP A 202 4.55 -23.97 -1.67
CA TRP A 202 3.34 -23.14 -1.57
C TRP A 202 2.49 -23.16 -2.84
N LYS A 203 3.11 -23.17 -4.03
CA LYS A 203 2.39 -23.36 -5.31
C LYS A 203 1.65 -24.70 -5.34
N ARG A 204 2.27 -25.78 -4.87
CA ARG A 204 1.64 -27.11 -4.78
C ARG A 204 0.49 -27.15 -3.77
N GLU A 205 0.62 -26.49 -2.62
CA GLU A 205 -0.45 -26.45 -1.61
C GLU A 205 -1.62 -25.57 -2.07
N GLU A 206 -1.38 -24.48 -2.80
CA GLU A 206 -2.42 -23.65 -3.41
C GLU A 206 -3.25 -24.43 -4.44
N GLU A 207 -2.59 -25.18 -5.33
CA GLU A 207 -3.26 -26.08 -6.28
C GLU A 207 -4.05 -27.20 -5.58
N ARG A 208 -3.56 -27.69 -4.43
CA ARG A 208 -4.26 -28.68 -3.62
C ARG A 208 -5.50 -28.09 -2.93
N LEU A 209 -5.46 -26.81 -2.57
CA LEU A 209 -6.58 -26.08 -1.97
C LEU A 209 -7.64 -25.70 -3.01
N LYS A 210 -7.24 -25.35 -4.24
CA LYS A 210 -8.16 -25.14 -5.39
C LYS A 210 -8.93 -26.39 -5.75
N LYS A 211 -8.36 -27.59 -5.53
CA LYS A 211 -9.00 -28.89 -5.79
C LYS A 211 -9.95 -29.37 -4.68
N LYS A 212 -10.02 -28.69 -3.53
CA LYS A 212 -10.95 -29.05 -2.45
C LYS A 212 -12.30 -28.34 -2.63
N LYS A 213 -13.40 -29.08 -2.43
CA LYS A 213 -14.76 -28.52 -2.45
C LYS A 213 -14.88 -27.35 -1.46
N PRO A 214 -15.65 -26.29 -1.78
CA PRO A 214 -15.71 -25.08 -0.97
C PRO A 214 -16.23 -25.37 0.43
N LEU A 215 -15.42 -25.03 1.44
CA LEU A 215 -15.81 -25.07 2.85
C LEU A 215 -16.79 -23.95 3.19
N ASN A 216 -17.69 -24.21 4.14
CA ASN A 216 -18.64 -23.20 4.58
C ASN A 216 -17.95 -22.05 5.36
N LYS A 217 -18.64 -20.92 5.54
CA LYS A 217 -18.07 -19.70 6.14
C LYS A 217 -17.40 -19.92 7.52
N LYS A 218 -17.94 -20.78 8.39
CA LYS A 218 -17.35 -21.06 9.71
C LYS A 218 -16.08 -21.90 9.59
N GLU A 219 -16.08 -22.84 8.66
CA GLU A 219 -14.94 -23.72 8.41
C GLU A 219 -13.79 -22.98 7.73
N LYS A 220 -14.07 -21.99 6.87
CA LYS A 220 -13.06 -21.09 6.30
C LYS A 220 -12.31 -20.30 7.38
N THR A 221 -13.03 -19.65 8.29
CA THR A 221 -12.41 -18.86 9.37
C THR A 221 -11.60 -19.73 10.33
N GLN A 222 -12.07 -20.94 10.64
CA GLN A 222 -11.33 -21.89 11.46
C GLN A 222 -10.09 -22.45 10.73
N HIS A 223 -10.20 -22.67 9.42
CA HIS A 223 -9.09 -23.10 8.58
C HIS A 223 -8.00 -22.02 8.49
N GLU A 224 -8.38 -20.77 8.25
CA GLU A 224 -7.46 -19.62 8.25
C GLU A 224 -6.76 -19.44 9.59
N TYR A 225 -7.50 -19.54 10.70
CA TYR A 225 -6.94 -19.48 12.05
C TYR A 225 -5.95 -20.63 12.34
N ASN A 226 -6.28 -21.84 11.91
CA ASN A 226 -5.42 -23.01 12.09
C ASN A 226 -4.17 -22.97 11.20
N THR A 227 -4.29 -22.46 9.98
CA THR A 227 -3.17 -22.23 9.07
C THR A 227 -2.23 -21.17 9.65
N PHE A 228 -2.75 -20.04 10.12
CA PHE A 228 -1.97 -19.02 10.82
C PHE A 228 -1.23 -19.58 12.05
N LYS A 229 -1.90 -20.40 12.88
CA LYS A 229 -1.26 -21.08 14.02
C LYS A 229 -0.14 -22.03 13.60
N LYS A 230 -0.30 -22.78 12.49
CA LYS A 230 0.72 -23.68 11.97
C LYS A 230 1.94 -22.92 11.46
N THR A 231 1.74 -21.82 10.72
CA THR A 231 2.83 -20.99 10.21
C THR A 231 3.60 -20.35 11.36
N LYS A 232 2.90 -19.83 12.38
CA LYS A 232 3.52 -19.29 13.61
C LYS A 232 4.34 -20.34 14.38
N LYS A 233 3.86 -21.59 14.45
CA LYS A 233 4.58 -22.69 15.11
C LYS A 233 5.82 -23.15 14.33
N LYS A 234 5.81 -23.07 12.98
CA LYS A 234 6.99 -23.33 12.13
C LYS A 234 8.05 -22.24 12.30
N MET A 235 7.67 -20.96 12.28
CA MET A 235 8.59 -19.85 12.54
C MET A 235 9.26 -19.96 13.92
N ASN A 236 8.50 -20.33 14.96
CA ASN A 236 9.06 -20.54 16.30
C ASN A 236 10.00 -21.76 16.39
N LYS A 237 9.82 -22.79 15.57
CA LYS A 237 10.74 -23.96 15.52
C LYS A 237 12.03 -23.66 14.76
N GLY A 238 12.00 -22.81 13.74
CA GLY A 238 13.22 -22.30 13.08
C GLY A 238 14.10 -21.49 14.04
N ARG A 239 13.46 -20.74 14.96
CA ARG A 239 14.13 -19.93 16.00
C ARG A 239 14.86 -20.76 17.07
N LEU A 240 14.39 -21.97 17.40
CA LEU A 240 15.01 -22.84 18.41
C LEU A 240 16.29 -23.53 17.92
N LYS A 241 16.50 -23.69 16.61
CA LYS A 241 17.73 -24.30 16.08
C LYS A 241 18.96 -23.39 16.12
N TYR A 242 18.78 -22.08 16.35
CA TYR A 242 19.87 -21.11 16.39
C TYR A 242 20.34 -20.75 17.80
N ILE A 243 19.67 -21.28 18.84
CA ILE A 243 20.04 -21.00 20.24
C ILE A 243 20.94 -22.10 20.83
N ASP A 244 21.00 -23.29 20.23
CA ASP A 244 21.80 -24.42 20.75
C ASP A 244 23.29 -24.42 20.33
N ASN A 245 23.78 -23.39 19.60
CA ASN A 245 25.19 -23.32 19.14
C ASN A 245 25.94 -22.09 19.69
N MET A 246 25.72 -21.70 20.94
CA MET A 246 26.42 -20.58 21.58
C MET A 246 27.02 -20.91 22.96
N ASP A 247 27.51 -22.15 23.16
CA ASP A 247 28.42 -22.47 24.27
C ASP A 247 29.47 -23.49 23.77
N ASP A 248 30.66 -22.98 23.40
CA ASP A 248 32.01 -23.54 23.64
C ASP A 248 33.08 -22.66 22.97
#